data_AF-A0A1E5BIL6-F1
#
_entry.id   AF-A0A1E5BIL6-F1
#
_cell.length_a   1.000
_cell.length_b   1.000
_cell.length_c   1.000
_cell.angle_alpha   90.00
_cell.angle_beta   90.00
_cell.angle_gamma   90.00
#
_symmetry.space_group_name_H-M   'P 1'
#
loop_
_entity.id
_entity.type
_entity.pdbx_description
1 polymer ?
#
loop_
_entity_poly.entity_id
_entity_poly.type
_entity_poly.pdbx_seq_one_letter_code
_entity_poly.pdbx_strand_id
1 'polypeptide(L)'
;MTTFIILGFLVGFVVIYIHNGLISRHISVKQAWADVITQERQKSKIIPPLTSAVKEYEEFESSLMKDISKLRSALLNIENKSTEVDLGTLQDIEVLTSMVSSGFKATVEEYPQLKTDTVLNKLMSEISIQEDNVGSSIRLYNSNVAIFNTHRSIFPNNLVNRFVSKLAESQSFESSEHETSLGFSPNSKGDN
;
A
#
# COMPACT_ATOMS: atom_id res chain seq x y z
N MET A 1 -14.64 39.11 34.21
CA MET A 1 -13.76 38.01 34.71
C MET A 1 -14.37 36.65 34.40
N THR A 2 -15.62 36.39 34.80
CA THR A 2 -16.36 35.14 34.50
C THR A 2 -16.46 34.82 33.00
N THR A 3 -16.72 35.82 32.15
CA THR A 3 -16.76 35.66 30.68
C THR A 3 -15.44 35.21 30.08
N PHE A 4 -14.30 35.74 30.53
CA PHE A 4 -12.98 35.32 30.06
C PHE A 4 -12.63 33.89 30.51
N ILE A 5 -13.07 33.48 31.71
CA ILE A 5 -12.89 32.12 32.21
C ILE A 5 -13.69 31.14 31.35
N ILE A 6 -14.96 31.45 31.08
CA ILE A 6 -15.83 30.62 30.23
C ILE A 6 -15.25 30.49 28.82
N LEU A 7 -14.77 31.60 28.25
CA LEU A 7 -14.14 31.59 26.92
C LEU A 7 -12.87 30.72 26.90
N GLY A 8 -12.04 30.79 27.95
CA GLY A 8 -10.85 29.95 28.09
C GLY A 8 -11.19 28.46 28.14
N PHE A 9 -12.21 28.07 28.91
CA PHE A 9 -12.67 26.68 28.96
C PHE A 9 -13.23 26.21 27.62
N LEU A 10 -13.99 27.07 26.92
CA LEU A 10 -14.52 26.75 25.59
C LEU A 10 -13.38 26.47 24.59
N VAL A 11 -12.37 27.34 24.55
CA VAL A 11 -11.20 27.15 23.69
C VAL A 11 -10.44 25.88 24.05
N GLY A 12 -10.21 25.62 25.34
CA GLY A 12 -9.57 24.39 25.80
C GLY A 12 -10.31 23.13 25.35
N PHE A 13 -11.64 23.13 25.45
CA PHE A 13 -12.47 22.01 25.01
C PHE A 13 -12.36 21.77 23.49
N VAL A 14 -12.39 22.84 22.68
CA VAL A 14 -12.23 22.75 21.23
C VAL A 14 -10.86 22.17 20.86
N VAL A 15 -9.79 22.61 21.53
CA VAL A 15 -8.43 22.08 21.29
C VAL A 15 -8.35 20.58 21.59
N ILE A 16 -8.90 20.13 22.72
CA ILE A 16 -8.93 18.71 23.11
C ILE A 16 -9.71 17.89 22.07
N TYR A 17 -10.88 18.37 21.66
CA TYR A 17 -11.71 17.70 20.66
C TYR A 17 -10.96 17.51 19.33
N ILE A 18 -10.33 18.57 18.83
CA ILE A 18 -9.56 18.52 17.58
C ILE A 18 -8.34 17.61 17.71
N HIS A 19 -7.61 17.70 18.82
CA HIS A 19 -6.44 16.86 19.09
C HIS A 19 -6.81 15.37 19.03
N ASN A 20 -7.86 14.96 19.75
CA ASN A 20 -8.32 13.57 19.75
C ASN A 20 -8.77 13.13 18.34
N GLY A 21 -9.46 14.01 17.60
CA GLY A 21 -9.86 13.73 16.22
C GLY A 21 -8.69 13.58 15.24
N LEU A 22 -7.57 14.29 15.46
CA LEU A 22 -6.35 14.12 14.67
C LEU A 22 -5.64 12.81 15.00
N ILE A 23 -5.49 12.49 16.29
CA ILE A 23 -4.87 11.24 16.74
C ILE A 23 -5.66 10.02 16.23
N SER A 24 -6.98 10.05 16.35
CA SER A 24 -7.83 8.95 15.88
C SER A 24 -7.65 8.67 14.38
N ARG A 25 -7.66 9.71 13.54
CA ARG A 25 -7.44 9.56 12.09
C ARG A 25 -6.02 9.09 11.76
N HIS A 26 -5.02 9.55 12.50
CA HIS A 26 -3.65 9.09 12.32
C HIS A 26 -3.50 7.59 12.66
N ILE A 27 -4.22 7.11 13.68
CA ILE A 27 -4.30 5.67 14.00
C ILE A 27 -4.99 4.91 12.86
N SER A 28 -6.05 5.45 12.27
CA SER A 28 -6.72 4.83 11.10
C SER A 28 -5.78 4.66 9.91
N VAL A 29 -4.93 5.66 9.63
CA VAL A 29 -3.89 5.55 8.59
C VAL A 29 -2.92 4.40 8.90
N LYS A 30 -2.43 4.31 10.15
CA LYS A 30 -1.52 3.24 10.58
C LYS A 30 -2.15 1.86 10.48
N GLN A 31 -3.42 1.74 10.86
CA GLN A 31 -4.15 0.49 10.77
C GLN A 31 -4.31 0.05 9.31
N ALA A 32 -4.74 0.96 8.43
CA ALA A 32 -4.87 0.66 7.01
C ALA A 32 -3.52 0.28 6.38
N TRP A 33 -2.41 0.89 6.81
CA TRP A 33 -1.07 0.47 6.40
C TRP A 33 -0.73 -0.95 6.87
N ALA A 34 -1.03 -1.28 8.13
CA ALA A 34 -0.82 -2.64 8.66
C ALA A 34 -1.65 -3.69 7.90
N ASP A 35 -2.85 -3.33 7.45
CA ASP A 35 -3.68 -4.18 6.61
C ASP A 35 -3.04 -4.43 5.24
N VAL A 36 -2.46 -3.41 4.58
CA VAL A 36 -1.69 -3.56 3.33
C VAL A 36 -0.55 -4.56 3.52
N ILE A 37 0.26 -4.38 4.56
CA ILE A 37 1.39 -5.28 4.85
C ILE A 37 0.91 -6.72 5.15
N THR A 38 -0.24 -6.86 5.79
CA THR A 38 -0.83 -8.18 6.06
C THR A 38 -1.24 -8.88 4.78
N GLN A 39 -1.89 -8.18 3.83
CA GLN A 39 -2.25 -8.76 2.54
C GLN A 39 -1.03 -9.10 1.69
N GLU A 40 0.00 -8.25 1.70
CA GLU A 40 1.27 -8.57 1.05
C GLU A 40 1.92 -9.83 1.61
N ARG A 41 1.92 -9.99 2.94
CA ARG A 41 2.43 -11.21 3.59
C ARG A 41 1.59 -12.44 3.27
N GLN A 42 0.31 -12.29 2.92
CA GLN A 42 -0.50 -13.40 2.45
C GLN A 42 -0.14 -13.76 1.01
N LYS A 43 0.00 -12.75 0.14
CA LYS A 43 0.47 -12.92 -1.24
C LYS A 43 1.83 -13.61 -1.31
N SER A 44 2.77 -13.20 -0.46
CA SER A 44 4.13 -13.74 -0.43
C SER A 44 4.19 -15.24 -0.15
N LYS A 45 3.24 -15.78 0.62
CA LYS A 45 3.15 -17.21 0.95
C LYS A 45 2.80 -18.09 -0.25
N ILE A 46 2.27 -17.51 -1.34
CA ILE A 46 1.89 -18.25 -2.56
C ILE A 46 3.08 -18.40 -3.51
N ILE A 47 4.10 -17.53 -3.39
CA ILE A 47 5.28 -17.53 -4.29
C ILE A 47 6.10 -18.82 -4.19
N PRO A 48 6.40 -19.42 -3.01
CA PRO A 48 7.14 -20.67 -2.94
C PRO A 48 6.41 -21.85 -3.61
N PRO A 49 5.11 -22.11 -3.33
CA PRO A 49 4.34 -23.10 -4.09
C PRO A 49 4.34 -22.86 -5.60
N LEU A 50 4.17 -21.61 -6.05
CA LEU A 50 4.24 -21.25 -7.47
C LEU A 50 5.61 -21.61 -8.06
N THR A 51 6.70 -21.25 -7.37
CA THR A 51 8.07 -21.53 -7.84
C THR A 51 8.30 -23.04 -7.99
N SER A 52 7.80 -23.85 -7.05
CA SER A 52 7.93 -25.31 -7.10
C SER A 52 7.14 -25.91 -8.26
N ALA A 53 5.90 -25.43 -8.48
CA ALA A 53 5.07 -25.88 -9.60
C ALA A 53 5.69 -25.51 -10.95
N VAL A 54 6.21 -24.29 -11.11
CA VAL A 54 6.84 -23.86 -12.36
C VAL A 54 8.15 -24.63 -12.64
N LYS A 55 8.91 -25.01 -11.60
CA LYS A 55 10.13 -25.82 -11.75
C LYS A 55 9.90 -27.23 -12.30
N GLU A 56 8.69 -27.78 -12.16
CA GLU A 56 8.33 -29.07 -12.74
C GLU A 56 8.27 -29.01 -14.29
N TYR A 57 8.12 -27.81 -14.84
CA TYR A 57 8.12 -27.55 -16.27
C TYR A 57 9.49 -27.01 -16.68
N GLU A 58 10.41 -27.92 -17.03
CA GLU A 58 11.79 -27.64 -17.44
C GLU A 58 11.91 -26.64 -18.59
N GLU A 59 10.82 -26.40 -19.33
CA GLU A 59 10.74 -25.50 -20.48
C GLU A 59 10.59 -24.01 -20.12
N PHE A 60 10.27 -23.66 -18.86
CA PHE A 60 10.13 -22.26 -18.46
C PHE A 60 11.46 -21.50 -18.57
N GLU A 61 11.46 -20.39 -19.32
CA GLU A 61 12.64 -19.55 -19.55
C GLU A 61 13.38 -19.19 -18.25
N SER A 62 14.71 -19.13 -18.36
CA SER A 62 15.61 -18.61 -17.30
C SER A 62 15.20 -17.21 -16.83
N SER A 63 14.58 -16.40 -17.70
CA SER A 63 14.14 -15.05 -17.39
C SER A 63 13.03 -15.02 -16.33
N LEU A 64 11.98 -15.84 -16.47
CA LEU A 64 10.88 -15.86 -15.50
C LEU A 64 11.36 -16.38 -14.13
N MET A 65 12.18 -17.43 -14.11
CA MET A 65 12.75 -17.92 -12.84
C MET A 65 13.63 -16.89 -12.15
N LYS A 66 14.36 -16.08 -12.93
CA LYS A 66 15.16 -14.98 -12.39
C LYS A 66 14.26 -13.92 -11.75
N ASP A 67 13.14 -13.56 -12.37
CA ASP A 67 12.22 -12.56 -11.83
C ASP A 67 11.45 -13.06 -10.61
N ILE A 68 11.02 -14.32 -10.61
CA ILE A 68 10.45 -14.97 -9.40
C ILE A 68 11.48 -15.02 -8.27
N SER A 69 12.75 -15.30 -8.59
CA SER A 69 13.82 -15.30 -7.59
C SER A 69 14.07 -13.90 -7.01
N LYS A 70 14.03 -12.85 -7.83
CA LYS A 70 14.15 -11.47 -7.36
C LYS A 70 12.97 -11.10 -6.46
N LEU A 71 11.74 -11.40 -6.89
CA LEU A 71 10.52 -11.16 -6.12
C LEU A 71 10.59 -11.88 -4.77
N ARG A 72 10.99 -13.15 -4.74
CA ARG A 72 11.17 -13.90 -3.50
C ARG A 72 12.16 -13.24 -2.56
N SER A 73 13.31 -12.79 -3.08
CA SER A 73 14.31 -12.08 -2.27
C SER A 73 13.78 -10.75 -1.71
N ALA A 74 13.00 -10.01 -2.49
CA ALA A 74 12.36 -8.79 -2.03
C ALA A 74 11.32 -9.06 -0.93
N LEU A 75 10.51 -10.12 -1.08
CA LEU A 75 9.49 -10.52 -0.12
C LEU A 75 10.05 -11.00 1.23
N LEU A 76 11.27 -11.58 1.24
CA LEU A 76 11.95 -11.92 2.50
C LEU A 76 12.16 -10.68 3.40
N ASN A 77 12.27 -9.49 2.81
CA ASN A 77 12.39 -8.26 3.60
C ASN A 77 11.06 -7.87 4.29
N ILE A 78 9.91 -8.26 3.74
CA ILE A 78 8.59 -8.04 4.36
C ILE A 78 8.30 -9.08 5.44
N GLU A 79 8.71 -10.33 5.22
CA GLU A 79 8.42 -11.43 6.15
C GLU A 79 9.24 -11.31 7.46
N ASN A 80 10.50 -10.86 7.36
CA ASN A 80 11.39 -10.71 8.52
C ASN A 80 11.19 -9.41 9.30
N LYS A 81 10.58 -8.38 8.69
CA LYS A 81 10.30 -7.10 9.37
C LYS A 81 8.91 -7.15 9.99
N SER A 82 8.84 -7.13 11.31
CA SER A 82 7.56 -7.19 12.05
C SER A 82 6.68 -5.95 11.84
N THR A 83 7.25 -4.76 11.59
CA THR A 83 6.46 -3.51 11.64
C THR A 83 6.91 -2.35 10.76
N GLU A 84 8.09 -2.38 10.14
CA GLU A 84 8.62 -1.25 9.35
C GLU A 84 8.91 -1.66 7.90
N VAL A 85 7.84 -1.88 7.13
CA VAL A 85 7.93 -1.84 5.67
C VAL A 85 7.62 -0.40 5.27
N ASP A 86 8.54 0.22 4.52
CA ASP A 86 8.32 1.56 3.96
C ASP A 86 7.60 1.49 2.62
N LEU A 87 7.12 2.64 2.15
CA LEU A 87 6.39 2.75 0.88
C LEU A 87 7.25 2.32 -0.32
N GLY A 88 8.55 2.63 -0.32
CA GLY A 88 9.46 2.29 -1.41
C GLY A 88 9.66 0.78 -1.56
N THR A 89 9.86 0.06 -0.45
CA THR A 89 9.98 -1.40 -0.44
C THR A 89 8.72 -2.05 -0.99
N LEU A 90 7.54 -1.55 -0.61
CA LEU A 90 6.27 -2.05 -1.12
C LEU A 90 6.14 -1.79 -2.63
N GLN A 91 6.53 -0.60 -3.09
CA GLN A 91 6.46 -0.24 -4.50
C GLN A 91 7.36 -1.12 -5.38
N ASP A 92 8.58 -1.40 -4.92
CA ASP A 92 9.50 -2.32 -5.60
C ASP A 92 8.89 -3.73 -5.73
N ILE A 93 8.21 -4.20 -4.68
CA ILE A 93 7.56 -5.51 -4.67
C ILE A 93 6.38 -5.56 -5.63
N GLU A 94 5.54 -4.53 -5.66
CA GLU A 94 4.43 -4.44 -6.61
C GLU A 94 4.92 -4.45 -8.07
N VAL A 95 6.00 -3.72 -8.36
CA VAL A 95 6.63 -3.74 -9.69
C VAL A 95 7.13 -5.14 -10.04
N LEU A 96 7.83 -5.81 -9.14
CA LEU A 96 8.32 -7.18 -9.35
C LEU A 96 7.17 -8.18 -9.51
N THR A 97 6.09 -8.04 -8.73
CA THR A 97 4.89 -8.88 -8.86
C THR A 97 4.24 -8.69 -10.23
N SER A 98 4.08 -7.45 -10.70
CA SER A 98 3.54 -7.16 -12.03
C SER A 98 4.42 -7.74 -13.16
N MET A 99 5.74 -7.65 -13.03
CA MET A 99 6.69 -8.27 -13.97
C MET A 99 6.53 -9.79 -14.01
N VAL A 100 6.44 -10.46 -12.85
CA VAL A 100 6.24 -11.92 -12.77
C VAL A 100 4.89 -12.32 -13.36
N SER A 101 3.81 -11.61 -13.04
CA SER A 101 2.46 -11.88 -13.57
C SER A 101 2.42 -11.73 -15.10
N SER A 102 3.04 -10.67 -15.63
CA SER A 102 3.12 -10.41 -17.07
C SER A 102 3.99 -11.45 -17.79
N GLY A 103 5.16 -11.77 -17.23
CA GLY A 103 6.04 -12.80 -17.77
C GLY A 103 5.38 -14.18 -17.78
N PHE A 104 4.66 -14.52 -16.71
CA PHE A 104 3.91 -15.78 -16.64
C PHE A 104 2.81 -15.87 -17.70
N LYS A 105 2.04 -14.79 -17.93
CA LYS A 105 1.03 -14.76 -19.00
C LYS A 105 1.65 -15.03 -20.37
N ALA A 106 2.80 -14.42 -20.67
CA ALA A 106 3.53 -14.66 -21.90
C ALA A 106 3.96 -16.14 -22.03
N THR A 107 4.50 -16.73 -20.96
CA THR A 107 4.89 -18.15 -20.99
C THR A 107 3.69 -19.09 -21.15
N VAL A 108 2.55 -18.78 -20.56
CA VAL A 108 1.31 -19.58 -20.73
C VAL A 108 0.78 -19.52 -22.17
N GLU A 109 1.03 -18.43 -22.90
CA GLU A 109 0.69 -18.33 -24.32
C GLU A 109 1.58 -19.22 -25.20
N GLU A 110 2.87 -19.30 -24.87
CA GLU A 110 3.85 -20.14 -25.58
C GLU A 110 3.66 -21.65 -25.29
N TYR A 111 3.21 -21.99 -24.09
CA TYR A 111 3.07 -23.38 -23.62
C TYR A 111 1.61 -23.70 -23.22
N PRO A 112 0.73 -24.06 -24.17
CA PRO A 112 -0.69 -24.34 -23.92
C PRO A 112 -0.96 -25.43 -22.88
N GLN A 113 -0.03 -26.37 -22.68
CA GLN A 113 -0.12 -27.41 -21.65
C GLN A 113 -0.29 -26.82 -20.24
N LEU A 114 0.28 -25.64 -19.98
CA LEU A 114 0.17 -24.94 -18.70
C LEU A 114 -1.25 -24.42 -18.46
N LYS A 115 -1.98 -24.05 -19.53
CA LYS A 115 -3.39 -23.64 -19.43
C LYS A 115 -4.27 -24.78 -18.93
N THR A 116 -3.86 -26.03 -19.14
CA THR A 116 -4.62 -27.20 -18.70
C THR A 116 -4.22 -27.70 -17.32
N ASP A 117 -3.11 -27.21 -16.76
CA ASP A 117 -2.68 -27.63 -15.43
C ASP A 117 -3.55 -27.00 -14.33
N THR A 118 -4.28 -27.85 -13.61
CA THR A 118 -5.23 -27.40 -12.59
C THR A 118 -4.56 -26.80 -11.35
N VAL A 119 -3.32 -27.19 -11.03
CA VAL A 119 -2.57 -26.70 -9.86
C VAL A 119 -2.05 -25.30 -10.14
N LEU A 120 -1.40 -25.10 -11.28
CA LEU A 120 -0.89 -23.80 -11.72
C LEU A 120 -2.02 -22.78 -11.88
N ASN A 121 -3.12 -23.15 -12.55
CA ASN A 121 -4.27 -22.28 -12.69
C ASN A 121 -4.85 -21.86 -11.34
N LYS A 122 -4.91 -22.78 -10.36
CA LYS A 122 -5.39 -22.47 -9.01
C LYS A 122 -4.46 -21.48 -8.30
N LEU A 123 -3.13 -21.68 -8.38
CA LEU A 123 -2.15 -20.79 -7.77
C LEU A 123 -2.19 -19.39 -8.38
N MET A 124 -2.33 -19.30 -9.71
CA MET A 124 -2.45 -18.02 -10.40
C MET A 124 -3.76 -17.30 -10.07
N SER A 125 -4.86 -18.04 -9.97
CA SER A 125 -6.14 -17.49 -9.50
C SER A 125 -6.01 -16.95 -8.08
N GLU A 126 -5.33 -17.67 -7.19
CA GLU A 126 -5.08 -17.20 -5.82
C GLU A 126 -4.22 -15.93 -5.81
N ILE A 127 -3.16 -15.87 -6.64
CA ILE A 127 -2.33 -14.65 -6.78
C ILE A 127 -3.18 -13.47 -7.24
N SER A 128 -4.01 -13.64 -8.27
CA SER A 128 -4.90 -12.58 -8.75
C SER A 128 -5.87 -12.10 -7.67
N ILE A 129 -6.43 -13.01 -6.89
CA ILE A 129 -7.32 -12.66 -5.76
C ILE A 129 -6.53 -11.87 -4.70
N GLN A 130 -5.30 -12.26 -4.39
CA GLN A 130 -4.47 -11.52 -3.44
C GLN A 130 -4.02 -10.17 -3.97
N GLU A 131 -3.72 -10.04 -5.26
CA GLU A 131 -3.45 -8.75 -5.92
C GLU A 131 -4.64 -7.80 -5.78
N ASP A 132 -5.86 -8.29 -6.03
CA ASP A 132 -7.08 -7.49 -5.85
C ASP A 132 -7.30 -7.07 -4.39
N ASN A 133 -6.99 -7.95 -3.42
CA ASN A 133 -7.07 -7.65 -1.99
C ASN A 133 -6.03 -6.60 -1.58
N VAL A 134 -4.80 -6.71 -2.05
CA VAL A 134 -3.73 -5.72 -1.83
C VAL A 134 -4.14 -4.37 -2.41
N GLY A 135 -4.58 -4.33 -3.67
CA GLY A 135 -5.04 -3.11 -4.32
C GLY A 135 -6.21 -2.46 -3.56
N SER A 136 -7.12 -3.26 -3.03
CA SER A 136 -8.22 -2.78 -2.19
C SER A 136 -7.74 -2.17 -0.87
N SER A 137 -6.80 -2.83 -0.18
CA SER A 137 -6.18 -2.28 1.03
C SER A 137 -5.40 -0.99 0.76
N ILE A 138 -4.69 -0.90 -0.36
CA ILE A 138 -3.97 0.31 -0.79
C ILE A 138 -4.93 1.48 -1.02
N ARG A 139 -6.05 1.24 -1.72
CA ARG A 139 -7.08 2.28 -1.91
C ARG A 139 -7.66 2.77 -0.58
N LEU A 140 -7.91 1.86 0.35
CA LEU A 140 -8.38 2.21 1.70
C LEU A 140 -7.32 3.02 2.48
N TYR A 141 -6.05 2.62 2.40
CA TYR A 141 -4.93 3.37 2.98
C TYR A 141 -4.86 4.80 2.42
N ASN A 142 -4.87 4.95 1.10
CA ASN A 142 -4.83 6.25 0.43
C ASN A 142 -6.03 7.13 0.80
N SER A 143 -7.23 6.55 0.90
CA SER A 143 -8.42 7.26 1.36
C SER A 143 -8.25 7.79 2.80
N ASN A 144 -7.74 6.96 3.71
CA ASN A 144 -7.45 7.38 5.08
C ASN A 144 -6.36 8.46 5.15
N VAL A 145 -5.32 8.35 4.33
CA VAL A 145 -4.27 9.38 4.20
C VAL A 145 -4.89 10.71 3.75
N ALA A 146 -5.73 10.69 2.71
CA ALA A 146 -6.41 11.89 2.21
C ALA A 146 -7.32 12.53 3.27
N ILE A 147 -8.11 11.73 3.99
CA ILE A 147 -8.98 12.20 5.08
C ILE A 147 -8.15 12.81 6.21
N PHE A 148 -7.07 12.13 6.63
CA PHE A 148 -6.18 12.60 7.69
C PHE A 148 -5.49 13.91 7.30
N ASN A 149 -4.87 13.96 6.12
CA ASN A 149 -4.15 15.14 5.63
C ASN A 149 -5.11 16.33 5.45
N THR A 150 -6.29 16.12 4.88
CA THR A 150 -7.32 17.15 4.77
C THR A 150 -7.72 17.67 6.15
N HIS A 151 -8.06 16.77 7.09
CA HIS A 151 -8.46 17.16 8.44
C HIS A 151 -7.32 17.88 9.19
N ARG A 152 -6.06 17.54 8.92
CA ARG A 152 -4.87 18.21 9.48
C ARG A 152 -4.68 19.62 8.89
N SER A 153 -5.02 19.83 7.63
CA SER A 153 -4.75 21.08 6.89
C SER A 153 -5.83 22.15 7.03
N ILE A 154 -7.09 21.78 7.31
CA ILE A 154 -8.19 22.74 7.46
C ILE A 154 -8.08 23.57 8.76
N PHE A 155 -8.57 24.81 8.73
CA PHE A 155 -8.73 25.63 9.92
C PHE A 155 -9.96 25.16 10.73
N PRO A 156 -9.90 25.14 12.09
CA PRO A 156 -8.79 25.52 12.97
C PRO A 156 -7.78 24.40 13.27
N ASN A 157 -7.94 23.23 12.66
CA ASN A 157 -7.15 22.04 12.97
C ASN A 157 -5.66 22.18 12.66
N ASN A 158 -5.30 22.90 11.61
CA ASN A 158 -3.90 23.16 11.26
C ASN A 158 -3.12 23.87 12.39
N LEU A 159 -3.77 24.78 13.10
CA LEU A 159 -3.20 25.52 14.22
C LEU A 159 -3.02 24.61 15.43
N VAL A 160 -4.05 23.83 15.75
CA VAL A 160 -3.99 22.83 16.83
C VAL A 160 -2.93 21.78 16.54
N ASN A 161 -2.83 21.31 15.30
CA ASN A 161 -1.78 20.38 14.91
C ASN A 161 -0.39 21.00 15.06
N ARG A 162 -0.19 22.24 14.59
CA ARG A 162 1.12 22.91 14.66
C ARG A 162 1.62 23.08 16.10
N PHE A 163 0.74 23.44 17.04
CA PHE A 163 1.15 23.75 18.41
C PHE A 163 1.03 22.57 19.38
N VAL A 164 0.03 21.71 19.20
CA VAL A 164 -0.31 20.64 20.15
C VAL A 164 0.06 19.26 19.59
N SER A 165 -0.60 18.83 18.51
CA SER A 165 -0.50 17.42 18.06
C SER A 165 0.82 17.07 17.36
N LYS A 166 1.41 18.03 16.64
CA LYS A 166 2.67 17.92 15.89
C LYS A 166 2.77 16.69 14.98
N LEU A 167 1.64 16.28 14.39
CA LEU A 167 1.62 15.15 13.49
C LEU A 167 2.15 15.54 12.11
N ALA A 168 3.05 14.72 11.58
CA ALA A 168 3.55 14.82 10.22
C ALA A 168 2.45 14.45 9.22
N GLU A 169 2.61 14.96 8.00
CA GLU A 169 1.79 14.52 6.87
C GLU A 169 2.06 13.05 6.56
N SER A 170 1.00 12.29 6.26
CA SER A 170 1.16 10.91 5.80
C SER A 170 1.29 10.91 4.28
N GLN A 171 2.20 10.11 3.75
CA GLN A 171 2.38 9.96 2.30
C GLN A 171 1.37 8.94 1.76
N SER A 172 0.83 9.19 0.57
CA SER A 172 0.00 8.21 -0.13
C SER A 172 0.88 7.20 -0.87
N PHE A 173 0.36 6.01 -1.11
CA PHE A 173 0.99 5.03 -1.99
C PHE A 173 0.60 5.34 -3.44
N GLU A 174 1.59 5.61 -4.28
CA GLU A 174 1.41 5.82 -5.71
C GLU A 174 1.70 4.50 -6.44
N SER A 175 0.66 3.81 -6.93
CA SER A 175 0.86 2.71 -7.87
C SER A 175 1.02 3.30 -9.27
N SER A 176 2.01 2.81 -10.02
CA SER A 176 2.38 3.25 -11.36
C SER A 176 1.22 3.19 -12.39
N GLU A 177 0.13 2.48 -12.10
CA GLU A 177 -1.03 2.38 -13.00
C GLU A 177 -1.98 3.59 -12.96
N HIS A 178 -2.01 4.38 -11.87
CA HIS A 178 -3.08 5.38 -11.67
C HIS A 178 -2.70 6.82 -12.04
N GLU A 179 -1.42 7.12 -12.30
CA GLU A 179 -1.00 8.47 -12.72
C GLU A 179 -1.44 8.81 -14.17
N THR A 180 -1.48 7.81 -15.07
CA THR A 180 -1.64 8.08 -16.51
C THR A 180 -3.04 8.56 -16.91
N SER A 181 -4.06 8.38 -16.06
CA SER A 181 -5.47 8.61 -16.45
C SER A 181 -6.08 9.95 -16.03
N LEU A 182 -5.47 10.67 -15.09
CA LEU A 182 -6.12 11.85 -14.50
C LEU A 182 -5.69 13.19 -15.09
N GLY A 183 -4.68 13.24 -15.96
CA GLY A 183 -4.21 14.49 -16.61
C GLY A 183 -3.83 15.61 -15.62
N PHE A 184 -3.77 15.28 -14.33
CA PHE A 184 -3.45 16.18 -13.23
C PHE A 184 -2.10 15.75 -12.68
N SER A 185 -1.07 16.55 -12.99
CA SER A 185 0.22 16.46 -12.33
C SER A 185 0.24 17.49 -11.19
N PRO A 186 0.34 17.07 -9.91
CA PRO A 186 0.38 18.00 -8.78
C PRO A 186 1.70 18.79 -8.69
N ASN A 187 2.60 18.72 -9.67
CA ASN A 187 3.81 19.53 -9.73
C ASN A 187 3.79 20.50 -10.92
N SER A 188 2.83 21.42 -10.93
CA SER A 188 3.15 22.78 -11.36
C SER A 188 3.77 23.46 -10.16
N LYS A 189 5.08 23.70 -10.20
CA LYS A 189 5.72 24.72 -9.36
C LYS A 189 4.75 25.88 -9.19
N GLY A 190 4.32 26.11 -7.95
CA GLY A 190 3.73 27.39 -7.59
C GLY A 190 4.86 28.39 -7.57
N ASP A 191 5.05 29.07 -8.71
CA ASP A 191 5.78 30.32 -8.75
C ASP A 191 5.04 31.35 -7.86
N ASN A 192 5.85 32.07 -7.08
CA ASN A 192 5.58 33.19 -6.17
C ASN A 192 5.30 32.87 -4.69
#